data_AF-A0A968FZW7-F1
#
_entry.id   AF-A0A968FZW7-F1
#
_cell.length_a   1.000
_cell.length_b   1.000
_cell.length_c   1.000
_cell.angle_alpha   90.00
_cell.angle_beta   90.00
_cell.angle_gamma   90.00
#
_symmetry.space_group_name_H-M   'P 1'
#
loop_
_entity.id
_entity.type
_entity.pdbx_description
1 polymer ?
#
loop_
_entity_poly.entity_id
_entity_poly.type
_entity_poly.pdbx_seq_one_letter_code
_entity_poly.pdbx_strand_id
1 'polypeptide(L)'
;GAGFYNIDIDTSTLVDLSHPTVKEQQRANFEVGVELTDYVRQWEPEGVTVSVGGEIGEVGKQNSTEEELRAYLDHFNELLEKTRPGAPTISKISIQTGTTHGGVPRPDGSVAEVALDFDCLEKLGRIGREQYGLAGAVQHGASTLPAELFHKFPELETAEIHLATDFQNMIYESKHFPQKFQEEIYAHLKTHFAGERKSDWTDEQFLYKTRKKGFGEFKSKFWELPADLQAEIGKELESKVAFLFDQLNVNETRDRVDRFIQPAKVQPALEAEITAAS
;
A
#
# COMPACT_ATOMS: atom_id res chain seq x y z
N GLY A 1 3.83 21.47 -6.80
CA GLY A 1 3.40 20.41 -5.89
C GLY A 1 4.08 19.12 -6.31
N ALA A 2 4.30 18.16 -5.42
CA ALA A 2 5.16 17.00 -5.69
C ALA A 2 4.62 15.96 -6.72
N GLY A 3 3.54 16.27 -7.44
CA GLY A 3 3.05 15.46 -8.57
C GLY A 3 2.28 14.19 -8.20
N PHE A 4 1.77 14.06 -6.98
CA PHE A 4 0.98 12.91 -6.52
C PHE A 4 -0.53 13.16 -6.67
N TYR A 5 -1.23 12.25 -7.36
CA TYR A 5 -2.68 12.32 -7.61
C TYR A 5 -3.45 11.07 -7.16
N ASN A 6 -2.77 10.14 -6.51
CA ASN A 6 -3.36 9.00 -5.80
C ASN A 6 -2.81 9.06 -4.37
N ILE A 7 -3.66 9.37 -3.40
CA ILE A 7 -3.29 9.64 -2.02
C ILE A 7 -4.13 8.75 -1.11
N ASP A 8 -3.47 7.83 -0.41
CA ASP A 8 -4.13 7.01 0.61
C ASP A 8 -3.94 7.64 1.98
N ILE A 9 -5.06 7.90 2.66
CA ILE A 9 -5.11 8.47 4.01
C ILE A 9 -5.36 7.31 4.98
N ASP A 10 -4.28 6.86 5.63
CA ASP A 10 -4.36 5.87 6.70
C ASP A 10 -4.49 6.56 8.07
N THR A 11 -5.74 6.71 8.51
CA THR A 11 -6.10 7.14 9.86
C THR A 11 -6.63 5.97 10.70
N SER A 12 -6.48 4.73 10.24
CA SER A 12 -7.01 3.53 10.89
C SER A 12 -6.36 3.25 12.25
N THR A 13 -5.14 3.74 12.44
CA THR A 13 -4.42 3.69 13.73
C THR A 13 -5.05 4.55 14.82
N LEU A 14 -5.96 5.48 14.46
CA LEU A 14 -6.71 6.31 15.41
C LEU A 14 -7.96 5.61 15.95
N VAL A 15 -8.29 4.41 15.45
CA VAL A 15 -9.44 3.64 15.95
C VAL A 15 -9.25 3.24 17.41
N ASP A 16 -10.20 3.62 18.27
CA ASP A 16 -10.17 3.30 19.69
C ASP A 16 -11.26 2.28 20.05
N LEU A 17 -10.86 1.02 20.17
CA LEU A 17 -11.74 -0.11 20.50
C LEU A 17 -12.31 -0.06 21.94
N SER A 18 -11.86 0.86 22.80
CA SER A 18 -12.40 1.02 24.15
C SER A 18 -13.81 1.63 24.17
N HIS A 19 -14.23 2.24 23.06
CA HIS A 19 -15.56 2.82 22.92
C HIS A 19 -16.66 1.75 22.71
N PRO A 20 -17.90 2.02 23.19
CA PRO A 20 -18.96 1.01 23.25
C PRO A 20 -19.65 0.71 21.91
N THR A 21 -19.47 1.55 20.88
CA THR A 21 -20.12 1.35 19.58
C THR A 21 -19.10 1.53 18.46
N VAL A 22 -19.25 0.80 17.35
CA VAL A 22 -18.32 0.84 16.21
C VAL A 22 -18.17 2.25 15.64
N LYS A 23 -19.25 3.05 15.63
CA LYS A 23 -19.19 4.46 15.25
C LYS A 23 -18.22 5.26 16.12
N GLU A 24 -18.32 5.14 17.44
CA GLU A 24 -17.44 5.87 18.35
C GLU A 24 -16.00 5.37 18.25
N GLN A 25 -15.79 4.06 18.01
CA GLN A 25 -14.47 3.50 17.77
C GLN A 25 -13.83 4.10 16.50
N GLN A 26 -14.62 4.26 15.44
CA GLN A 26 -14.18 4.81 14.15
C GLN A 26 -14.14 6.35 14.09
N ARG A 27 -14.60 7.04 15.14
CA ARG A 27 -14.81 8.49 15.12
C ARG A 27 -13.57 9.27 14.68
N ALA A 28 -12.45 9.06 15.36
CA ALA A 28 -11.21 9.74 15.03
C ALA A 28 -10.69 9.36 13.64
N ASN A 29 -10.94 8.12 13.19
CA ASN A 29 -10.56 7.66 11.86
C ASN A 29 -11.29 8.46 10.77
N PHE A 30 -12.63 8.56 10.80
CA PHE A 30 -13.35 9.31 9.76
C PHE A 30 -13.24 10.83 9.93
N GLU A 31 -13.16 11.37 11.15
CA GLU A 31 -13.06 12.83 11.36
C GLU A 31 -11.74 13.38 10.82
N VAL A 32 -10.61 12.74 11.16
CA VAL A 32 -9.29 13.15 10.63
C VAL A 32 -9.17 12.81 9.15
N GLY A 33 -9.75 11.69 8.70
CA GLY A 33 -9.83 11.35 7.28
C GLY A 33 -10.51 12.44 6.44
N VAL A 34 -11.62 13.01 6.93
CA VAL A 34 -12.32 14.12 6.26
C VAL A 34 -11.49 15.40 6.29
N GLU A 35 -10.85 15.74 7.40
CA GLU A 35 -9.97 16.92 7.49
C GLU A 35 -8.86 16.88 6.43
N LEU A 36 -8.17 15.73 6.33
CA LEU A 36 -7.11 15.53 5.35
C LEU A 36 -7.65 15.48 3.92
N THR A 37 -8.85 14.92 3.72
CA THR A 37 -9.49 14.91 2.39
C THR A 37 -9.90 16.31 1.95
N ASP A 38 -10.49 17.14 2.82
CA ASP A 38 -10.78 18.54 2.50
C ASP A 38 -9.50 19.30 2.16
N TYR A 39 -8.42 19.07 2.91
CA TYR A 39 -7.11 19.63 2.57
C TYR A 39 -6.66 19.22 1.17
N VAL A 40 -6.71 17.93 0.81
CA VAL A 40 -6.40 17.46 -0.55
C VAL A 40 -7.26 18.18 -1.59
N ARG A 41 -8.58 18.33 -1.35
CA ARG A 41 -9.51 19.02 -2.26
C ARG A 41 -9.24 20.51 -2.40
N GLN A 42 -8.62 21.16 -1.41
CA GLN A 42 -8.19 22.57 -1.52
C GLN A 42 -6.98 22.76 -2.44
N TRP A 43 -6.13 21.75 -2.56
CA TRP A 43 -4.88 21.79 -3.33
C TRP A 43 -4.92 20.98 -4.64
N GLU A 44 -6.07 20.42 -4.96
CA GLU A 44 -6.32 19.69 -6.19
C GLU A 44 -6.08 20.59 -7.42
N PRO A 45 -5.21 20.18 -8.38
CA PRO A 45 -4.98 20.96 -9.58
C PRO A 45 -6.22 21.04 -10.48
N GLU A 46 -6.39 22.16 -11.18
CA GLU A 46 -7.45 22.29 -12.17
C GLU A 46 -7.41 21.16 -13.21
N GLY A 47 -8.56 20.53 -13.46
CA GLY A 47 -8.69 19.44 -14.41
C GLY A 47 -8.19 18.07 -13.94
N VAL A 48 -7.69 17.96 -12.71
CA VAL A 48 -7.32 16.69 -12.08
C VAL A 48 -8.27 16.44 -10.92
N THR A 49 -8.84 15.24 -10.82
CA THR A 49 -9.47 14.77 -9.58
C THR A 49 -8.51 13.83 -8.88
N VAL A 50 -8.02 14.21 -7.70
CA VAL A 50 -7.10 13.39 -6.92
C VAL A 50 -7.87 12.17 -6.39
N SER A 51 -7.38 10.98 -6.70
CA SER A 51 -7.86 9.74 -6.09
C SER A 51 -7.47 9.75 -4.62
N VAL A 52 -8.47 9.71 -3.74
CA VAL A 52 -8.25 9.60 -2.29
C VAL A 52 -8.69 8.20 -1.86
N GLY A 53 -7.86 7.49 -1.11
CA GLY A 53 -8.24 6.25 -0.43
C GLY A 53 -8.38 6.47 1.07
N GLY A 54 -9.32 5.76 1.69
CA GLY A 54 -9.41 5.63 3.15
C GLY A 54 -8.99 4.23 3.61
N GLU A 55 -8.92 4.01 4.92
CA GLU A 55 -8.55 2.71 5.50
C GLU A 55 -9.39 2.38 6.75
N ILE A 56 -9.82 1.12 6.83
CA ILE A 56 -10.42 0.53 8.03
C ILE A 56 -9.72 -0.76 8.41
N GLY A 57 -9.70 -1.05 9.72
CA GLY A 57 -9.05 -2.24 10.26
C GLY A 57 -7.52 -2.08 10.27
N GLU A 58 -6.92 -2.16 11.45
CA GLU A 58 -5.45 -2.11 11.55
C GLU A 58 -4.84 -3.41 11.03
N VAL A 59 -3.90 -3.27 10.09
CA VAL A 59 -3.19 -4.42 9.49
C VAL A 59 -2.49 -5.24 10.58
N GLY A 60 -2.74 -6.55 10.56
CA GLY A 60 -2.24 -7.54 11.51
C GLY A 60 -3.15 -7.81 12.72
N LYS A 61 -4.33 -7.18 12.81
CA LYS A 61 -5.37 -7.53 13.78
C LYS A 61 -6.43 -8.44 13.15
N GLN A 62 -7.69 -8.17 13.45
CA GLN A 62 -8.86 -8.93 13.00
C GLN A 62 -9.28 -8.47 11.60
N ASN A 63 -10.02 -9.31 10.88
CA ASN A 63 -10.57 -8.91 9.58
C ASN A 63 -11.58 -7.77 9.78
N SER A 64 -11.56 -6.84 8.83
CA SER A 64 -12.54 -5.77 8.76
C SER A 64 -13.95 -6.34 8.63
N THR A 65 -14.91 -5.64 9.22
CA THR A 65 -16.31 -6.02 9.21
C THR A 65 -17.14 -5.06 8.35
N GLU A 66 -18.31 -5.52 7.94
CA GLU A 66 -19.29 -4.65 7.27
C GLU A 66 -19.76 -3.51 8.18
N GLU A 67 -19.87 -3.76 9.49
CA GLU A 67 -20.27 -2.72 10.45
C GLU A 67 -19.24 -1.59 10.52
N GLU A 68 -17.95 -1.92 10.55
CA GLU A 68 -16.87 -0.93 10.50
C GLU A 68 -16.85 -0.16 9.18
N LEU A 69 -17.02 -0.85 8.05
CA LEU A 69 -17.06 -0.24 6.72
C LEU A 69 -18.18 0.80 6.63
N ARG A 70 -19.37 0.44 7.08
CA ARG A 70 -20.54 1.34 7.07
C ARG A 70 -20.36 2.49 8.04
N ALA A 71 -19.93 2.21 9.27
CA ALA A 71 -19.68 3.25 10.27
C ALA A 71 -18.63 4.27 9.79
N TYR A 72 -17.59 3.82 9.08
CA TYR A 72 -16.62 4.74 8.50
C TYR A 72 -17.23 5.54 7.33
N LEU A 73 -17.76 4.87 6.31
CA LEU A 73 -18.19 5.53 5.06
C LEU A 73 -19.43 6.42 5.25
N ASP A 74 -20.41 6.01 6.06
CA ASP A 74 -21.61 6.80 6.32
C ASP A 74 -21.23 8.13 6.98
N HIS A 75 -20.43 8.08 8.04
CA HIS A 75 -20.04 9.27 8.81
C HIS A 75 -18.99 10.10 8.10
N PHE A 76 -18.08 9.48 7.33
CA PHE A 76 -17.15 10.19 6.45
C PHE A 76 -17.91 11.02 5.41
N ASN A 77 -18.84 10.40 4.67
CA ASN A 77 -19.60 11.09 3.62
C ASN A 77 -20.51 12.18 4.21
N GLU A 78 -21.19 11.91 5.32
CA GLU A 78 -22.01 12.90 6.01
C GLU A 78 -21.19 14.12 6.45
N LEU A 79 -20.01 13.90 7.02
CA LEU A 79 -19.15 14.97 7.51
C LEU A 79 -18.46 15.73 6.36
N LEU A 80 -18.03 15.04 5.30
CA LEU A 80 -17.44 15.69 4.13
C LEU A 80 -18.47 16.58 3.44
N GLU A 81 -19.71 16.13 3.25
CA GLU A 81 -20.76 16.95 2.65
C GLU A 81 -21.08 18.20 3.49
N LYS A 82 -21.04 18.11 4.82
CA LYS A 82 -21.18 19.28 5.70
C LYS A 82 -20.00 20.25 5.61
N THR A 83 -18.79 19.72 5.47
CA THR A 83 -17.54 20.49 5.48
C THR A 83 -17.30 21.14 4.12
N ARG A 84 -17.54 20.41 3.04
CA ARG A 84 -17.31 20.79 1.65
C ARG A 84 -18.40 20.23 0.74
N PRO A 85 -19.58 20.87 0.68
CA PRO A 85 -20.73 20.36 -0.08
C PRO A 85 -20.41 20.06 -1.55
N GLY A 86 -20.82 18.89 -2.02
CA GLY A 86 -20.62 18.44 -3.40
C GLY A 86 -19.19 18.01 -3.76
N ALA A 87 -18.28 17.93 -2.79
CA ALA A 87 -16.92 17.45 -3.04
C ALA A 87 -16.90 15.94 -3.34
N PRO A 88 -16.02 15.46 -4.24
CA PRO A 88 -15.80 14.04 -4.41
C PRO A 88 -15.27 13.40 -3.11
N THR A 89 -15.92 12.33 -2.68
CA THR A 89 -15.47 11.51 -1.53
C THR A 89 -14.25 10.64 -1.89
N ILE A 90 -13.87 9.72 -1.01
CA ILE A 90 -12.85 8.72 -1.29
C ILE A 90 -13.29 7.82 -2.45
N SER A 91 -12.31 7.33 -3.21
CA SER A 91 -12.50 6.52 -4.40
C SER A 91 -12.34 5.03 -4.14
N LYS A 92 -11.66 4.65 -3.06
CA LYS A 92 -11.29 3.27 -2.72
C LYS A 92 -11.05 3.18 -1.21
N ILE A 93 -11.08 1.96 -0.67
CA ILE A 93 -10.90 1.74 0.77
C ILE A 93 -10.04 0.52 1.04
N SER A 94 -8.98 0.70 1.82
CA SER A 94 -8.20 -0.40 2.36
C SER A 94 -8.95 -1.09 3.49
N ILE A 95 -8.89 -2.41 3.47
CA ILE A 95 -9.51 -3.29 4.46
C ILE A 95 -8.49 -4.33 4.93
N GLN A 96 -8.67 -4.80 6.15
CA GLN A 96 -7.87 -5.88 6.71
C GLN A 96 -8.55 -7.23 6.46
N THR A 97 -7.80 -8.16 5.89
CA THR A 97 -8.28 -9.48 5.42
C THR A 97 -7.38 -10.62 5.91
N GLY A 98 -6.75 -10.41 7.09
CA GLY A 98 -5.90 -11.39 7.76
C GLY A 98 -4.42 -11.29 7.39
N THR A 99 -4.07 -10.37 6.49
CA THR A 99 -2.68 -10.18 6.06
C THR A 99 -1.83 -9.42 7.07
N THR A 100 -0.51 -9.52 6.96
CA THR A 100 0.44 -8.70 7.73
C THR A 100 1.49 -8.14 6.78
N HIS A 101 1.87 -6.87 6.96
CA HIS A 101 2.93 -6.28 6.14
C HIS A 101 4.24 -7.06 6.28
N GLY A 102 4.72 -7.56 5.13
CA GLY A 102 5.94 -8.34 5.01
C GLY A 102 5.86 -9.78 5.52
N GLY A 103 4.68 -10.28 5.88
CA GLY A 103 4.48 -11.67 6.30
C GLY A 103 5.07 -12.04 7.65
N VAL A 104 4.96 -13.33 7.99
CA VAL A 104 5.46 -13.87 9.25
C VAL A 104 6.68 -14.76 8.98
N PRO A 105 7.92 -14.27 9.19
CA PRO A 105 9.11 -15.08 8.97
C PRO A 105 9.18 -16.20 10.01
N ARG A 106 9.50 -17.40 9.54
CA ARG A 106 9.78 -18.59 10.35
C ARG A 106 11.22 -18.55 10.86
N PRO A 107 11.58 -19.36 11.88
CA PRO A 107 12.94 -19.39 12.42
C PRO A 107 14.03 -19.70 11.39
N ASP A 108 13.69 -20.41 10.31
CA ASP A 108 14.59 -20.75 9.20
C ASP A 108 14.73 -19.64 8.14
N GLY A 109 14.08 -18.49 8.34
CA GLY A 109 14.09 -17.35 7.41
C GLY A 109 13.06 -17.43 6.28
N SER A 110 12.35 -18.55 6.12
CA SER A 110 11.22 -18.64 5.18
C SER A 110 10.02 -17.82 5.67
N VAL A 111 9.08 -17.48 4.80
CA VAL A 111 7.87 -16.72 5.17
C VAL A 111 6.70 -17.69 5.29
N ALA A 112 5.96 -17.62 6.40
CA ALA A 112 4.74 -18.38 6.55
C ALA A 112 3.70 -17.90 5.55
N GLU A 113 3.04 -18.86 4.91
CA GLU A 113 1.89 -18.62 4.05
C GLU A 113 0.76 -18.01 4.90
N VAL A 114 0.30 -16.83 4.51
CA VAL A 114 -0.83 -16.16 5.17
C VAL A 114 -2.05 -16.38 4.30
N ALA A 115 -3.10 -16.94 4.90
CA ALA A 115 -4.39 -17.08 4.24
C ALA A 115 -5.06 -15.71 4.14
N LEU A 116 -5.11 -15.18 2.93
CA LEU A 116 -5.91 -14.01 2.61
C LEU A 116 -7.40 -14.38 2.63
N ASP A 117 -8.22 -13.64 3.36
CA ASP A 117 -9.67 -13.81 3.38
C ASP A 117 -10.31 -13.15 2.15
N PHE A 118 -10.38 -13.93 1.06
CA PHE A 118 -11.00 -13.51 -0.20
C PHE A 118 -12.51 -13.26 -0.07
N ASP A 119 -13.21 -13.96 0.82
CA ASP A 119 -14.65 -13.77 1.03
C ASP A 119 -14.91 -12.40 1.68
N CYS A 120 -14.09 -12.02 2.66
CA CYS A 120 -14.09 -10.67 3.22
C CYS A 120 -13.81 -9.61 2.14
N LEU A 121 -12.77 -9.83 1.32
CA LEU A 121 -12.39 -8.92 0.24
C LEU A 121 -13.52 -8.70 -0.78
N GLU A 122 -14.14 -9.78 -1.24
CA GLU A 122 -15.26 -9.73 -2.18
C GLU A 122 -16.47 -9.02 -1.55
N LYS A 123 -16.84 -9.41 -0.32
CA LYS A 123 -18.02 -8.88 0.36
C LYS A 123 -17.91 -7.37 0.57
N LEU A 124 -16.80 -6.92 1.16
CA LEU A 124 -16.62 -5.51 1.49
C LEU A 124 -16.36 -4.67 0.23
N GLY A 125 -15.63 -5.22 -0.74
CA GLY A 125 -15.46 -4.59 -2.05
C GLY A 125 -16.80 -4.35 -2.75
N ARG A 126 -17.67 -5.36 -2.81
CA ARG A 126 -19.02 -5.24 -3.40
C ARG A 126 -19.86 -4.18 -2.69
N ILE A 127 -19.87 -4.16 -1.36
CA ILE A 127 -20.60 -3.13 -0.60
C ILE A 127 -20.07 -1.73 -0.92
N GLY A 128 -18.74 -1.55 -0.96
CA GLY A 128 -18.11 -0.29 -1.33
C GLY A 128 -18.52 0.19 -2.72
N ARG A 129 -18.52 -0.70 -3.71
CA ARG A 129 -18.93 -0.38 -5.08
C ARG A 129 -20.42 -0.06 -5.20
N GLU A 130 -21.29 -0.96 -4.74
CA GLU A 130 -22.73 -0.89 -5.00
C GLU A 130 -23.46 0.16 -4.16
N GLN A 131 -22.96 0.45 -2.94
CA GLN A 131 -23.69 1.32 -1.99
C GLN A 131 -23.02 2.67 -1.80
N TYR A 132 -21.71 2.78 -2.04
CA TYR A 132 -20.94 4.01 -1.82
C TYR A 132 -20.27 4.56 -3.09
N GLY A 133 -20.35 3.84 -4.22
CA GLY A 133 -19.76 4.29 -5.48
C GLY A 133 -18.24 4.28 -5.50
N LEU A 134 -17.60 3.52 -4.60
CA LEU A 134 -16.15 3.30 -4.63
C LEU A 134 -15.76 2.46 -5.85
N ALA A 135 -14.50 2.54 -6.27
CA ALA A 135 -13.90 1.64 -7.25
C ALA A 135 -13.81 0.20 -6.72
N GLY A 136 -13.62 0.03 -5.41
CA GLY A 136 -13.51 -1.27 -4.75
C GLY A 136 -12.61 -1.22 -3.51
N ALA A 137 -12.38 -2.41 -2.94
CA ALA A 137 -11.46 -2.58 -1.82
C ALA A 137 -9.99 -2.56 -2.29
N VAL A 138 -9.10 -2.14 -1.39
CA VAL A 138 -7.65 -2.16 -1.57
C VAL A 138 -7.06 -3.24 -0.67
N GLN A 139 -6.18 -4.08 -1.22
CA GLN A 139 -5.48 -5.12 -0.47
C GLN A 139 -4.06 -4.70 -0.12
N HIS A 140 -3.82 -4.45 1.18
CA HIS A 140 -2.48 -4.29 1.71
C HIS A 140 -1.79 -5.65 1.89
N GLY A 141 -0.45 -5.67 1.97
CA GLY A 141 0.28 -6.86 2.40
C GLY A 141 0.16 -8.11 1.49
N ALA A 142 -0.17 -7.95 0.20
CA ALA A 142 -0.37 -9.08 -0.72
C ALA A 142 0.93 -9.82 -1.12
N SER A 143 2.11 -9.31 -0.74
CA SER A 143 3.41 -9.86 -1.16
C SER A 143 3.70 -11.29 -0.70
N THR A 144 2.93 -11.85 0.23
CA THR A 144 3.16 -13.20 0.79
C THR A 144 2.15 -14.22 0.27
N LEU A 145 1.23 -13.79 -0.59
CA LEU A 145 0.28 -14.65 -1.25
C LEU A 145 1.02 -15.44 -2.35
N PRO A 146 0.73 -16.74 -2.53
CA PRO A 146 1.19 -17.49 -3.69
C PRO A 146 0.84 -16.76 -5.00
N ALA A 147 1.83 -16.67 -5.90
CA ALA A 147 1.75 -15.82 -7.09
C ALA A 147 0.61 -16.26 -8.03
N GLU A 148 0.28 -17.55 -8.03
CA GLU A 148 -0.82 -18.16 -8.75
C GLU A 148 -2.21 -17.77 -8.23
N LEU A 149 -2.34 -17.14 -7.06
CA LEU A 149 -3.63 -16.68 -6.54
C LEU A 149 -3.94 -15.23 -6.89
N PHE A 150 -3.03 -14.52 -7.57
CA PHE A 150 -3.24 -13.11 -7.93
C PHE A 150 -4.37 -12.88 -8.93
N HIS A 151 -4.75 -13.90 -9.72
CA HIS A 151 -5.94 -13.83 -10.58
C HIS A 151 -7.26 -13.67 -9.81
N LYS A 152 -7.28 -13.96 -8.51
CA LYS A 152 -8.45 -13.71 -7.66
C LYS A 152 -8.77 -12.23 -7.55
N PHE A 153 -7.78 -11.35 -7.50
CA PHE A 153 -8.02 -9.91 -7.31
C PHE A 153 -8.92 -9.29 -8.39
N PRO A 154 -8.68 -9.49 -9.71
CA PRO A 154 -9.59 -9.02 -10.74
C PRO A 154 -10.93 -9.78 -10.74
N GLU A 155 -10.97 -11.08 -10.42
CA GLU A 155 -12.23 -11.86 -10.30
C GLU A 155 -13.17 -11.28 -9.24
N LEU A 156 -12.61 -10.77 -8.14
CA LEU A 156 -13.34 -10.18 -7.01
C LEU A 156 -13.52 -8.66 -7.15
N GLU A 157 -13.09 -8.08 -8.28
CA GLU A 157 -13.13 -6.64 -8.56
C GLU A 157 -12.43 -5.82 -7.46
N THR A 158 -11.26 -6.29 -7.02
CA THR A 158 -10.36 -5.55 -6.13
C THR A 158 -9.78 -4.36 -6.89
N ALA A 159 -9.87 -3.16 -6.31
CA ALA A 159 -9.48 -1.94 -7.01
C ALA A 159 -7.96 -1.78 -7.09
N GLU A 160 -7.25 -2.15 -6.02
CA GLU A 160 -5.81 -1.96 -5.91
C GLU A 160 -5.19 -2.99 -4.97
N ILE A 161 -3.94 -3.37 -5.23
CA ILE A 161 -3.16 -4.23 -4.34
C ILE A 161 -1.77 -3.63 -4.13
N HIS A 162 -1.23 -3.77 -2.91
CA HIS A 162 0.10 -3.24 -2.58
C HIS A 162 1.13 -4.34 -2.48
N LEU A 163 2.19 -4.20 -3.29
CA LEU A 163 3.31 -5.13 -3.33
C LEU A 163 4.61 -4.37 -3.08
N ALA A 164 5.42 -4.89 -2.16
CA ALA A 164 6.71 -4.28 -1.84
C ALA A 164 7.71 -5.32 -1.34
N THR A 165 7.32 -6.14 -0.36
CA THR A 165 8.28 -7.01 0.35
C THR A 165 8.88 -8.07 -0.57
N ASP A 166 8.08 -8.69 -1.44
CA ASP A 166 8.58 -9.70 -2.37
C ASP A 166 9.63 -9.12 -3.35
N PHE A 167 9.37 -7.94 -3.92
CA PHE A 167 10.31 -7.26 -4.81
C PHE A 167 11.59 -6.83 -4.10
N GLN A 168 11.48 -6.27 -2.90
CA GLN A 168 12.64 -6.00 -2.05
C GLN A 168 13.42 -7.28 -1.77
N ASN A 169 12.70 -8.40 -1.60
CA ASN A 169 13.31 -9.64 -1.27
C ASN A 169 14.11 -10.22 -2.44
N MET A 170 13.52 -10.20 -3.64
CA MET A 170 14.16 -10.59 -4.89
C MET A 170 15.49 -9.86 -5.12
N ILE A 171 15.58 -8.56 -4.79
CA ILE A 171 16.85 -7.82 -4.92
C ILE A 171 17.93 -8.42 -4.02
N TYR A 172 17.64 -8.66 -2.74
CA TYR A 172 18.60 -9.25 -1.80
C TYR A 172 18.95 -10.71 -2.12
N GLU A 173 18.02 -11.45 -2.74
CA GLU A 173 18.15 -12.88 -3.02
C GLU A 173 18.70 -13.16 -4.43
N SER A 174 18.79 -12.14 -5.28
CA SER A 174 19.38 -12.25 -6.60
C SER A 174 20.83 -12.72 -6.50
N LYS A 175 21.19 -13.72 -7.31
CA LYS A 175 22.58 -14.18 -7.45
C LYS A 175 23.51 -13.09 -7.98
N HIS A 176 22.95 -12.03 -8.56
CA HIS A 176 23.66 -10.87 -9.08
C HIS A 176 23.89 -9.79 -8.01
N PHE A 177 23.22 -9.87 -6.87
CA PHE A 177 23.43 -8.92 -5.79
C PHE A 177 24.79 -9.16 -5.09
N PRO A 178 25.64 -8.13 -4.93
CA PRO A 178 26.98 -8.34 -4.38
C PRO A 178 26.94 -8.84 -2.93
N GLN A 179 27.42 -10.06 -2.68
CA GLN A 179 27.40 -10.68 -1.35
C GLN A 179 28.08 -9.81 -0.28
N LYS A 180 29.23 -9.20 -0.59
CA LYS A 180 29.93 -8.31 0.35
C LYS A 180 29.10 -7.10 0.74
N PHE A 181 28.29 -6.58 -0.18
CA PHE A 181 27.42 -5.46 0.11
C PHE A 181 26.23 -5.89 0.97
N GLN A 182 25.66 -7.07 0.72
CA GLN A 182 24.65 -7.68 1.60
C GLN A 182 25.18 -7.87 3.03
N GLU A 183 26.39 -8.42 3.18
CA GLU A 183 27.05 -8.61 4.47
C GLU A 183 27.26 -7.27 5.21
N GLU A 184 27.68 -6.23 4.49
CA GLU A 184 27.81 -4.87 5.02
C GLU A 184 26.46 -4.34 5.56
N ILE A 185 25.39 -4.48 4.76
CA ILE A 185 24.04 -4.08 5.17
C ILE A 185 23.62 -4.84 6.43
N TYR A 186 23.79 -6.16 6.46
CA TYR A 186 23.36 -6.97 7.60
C TYR A 186 24.15 -6.68 8.87
N ALA A 187 25.46 -6.42 8.76
CA ALA A 187 26.26 -5.97 9.88
C ALA A 187 25.76 -4.63 10.42
N HIS A 188 25.48 -3.66 9.54
CA HIS A 188 24.91 -2.36 9.92
C HIS A 188 23.55 -2.54 10.62
N LEU A 189 22.66 -3.37 10.08
CA LEU A 189 21.33 -3.60 10.68
C LEU A 189 21.44 -4.21 12.08
N LYS A 190 22.32 -5.20 12.28
CA LYS A 190 22.57 -5.82 13.59
C LYS A 190 23.10 -4.83 14.63
N THR A 191 23.77 -3.76 14.21
CA THR A 191 24.30 -2.74 15.13
C THR A 191 23.32 -1.59 15.34
N HIS A 192 22.81 -0.98 14.27
CA HIS A 192 22.03 0.27 14.33
C HIS A 192 20.55 0.04 14.66
N PHE A 193 20.01 -1.13 14.32
CA PHE A 193 18.61 -1.49 14.59
C PHE A 193 18.47 -2.62 15.61
N ALA A 194 19.52 -2.89 16.40
CA ALA A 194 19.53 -3.93 17.43
C ALA A 194 18.34 -3.84 18.40
N GLY A 195 17.90 -2.62 18.71
CA GLY A 195 16.77 -2.36 19.62
C GLY A 195 15.41 -2.83 19.10
N GLU A 196 15.26 -3.08 17.79
CA GLU A 196 14.02 -3.64 17.21
C GLU A 196 13.95 -5.16 17.37
N ARG A 197 15.03 -5.81 17.81
CA ARG A 197 15.07 -7.26 17.99
C ARG A 197 14.20 -7.68 19.17
N LYS A 198 13.27 -8.59 18.90
CA LYS A 198 12.50 -9.28 19.94
C LYS A 198 13.27 -10.48 20.50
N SER A 199 13.03 -10.81 21.77
CA SER A 199 13.74 -11.88 22.47
C SER A 199 13.52 -13.26 21.89
N ASP A 200 12.42 -13.46 21.16
CA ASP A 200 12.03 -14.70 20.49
C ASP A 200 12.48 -14.80 19.02
N TRP A 201 13.15 -13.77 18.48
CA TRP A 201 13.57 -13.77 17.08
C TRP A 201 14.97 -14.37 16.87
N THR A 202 15.07 -15.26 15.88
CA THR A 202 16.35 -15.69 15.31
C THR A 202 17.05 -14.53 14.58
N ASP A 203 18.34 -14.72 14.24
CA ASP A 203 19.08 -13.74 13.44
C ASP A 203 18.43 -13.56 12.05
N GLU A 204 17.94 -14.65 11.47
CA GLU A 204 17.26 -14.69 10.19
C GLU A 204 15.95 -13.90 10.24
N GLN A 205 15.12 -14.10 11.27
CA GLN A 205 13.88 -13.35 11.46
C GLN A 205 14.14 -11.86 11.68
N PHE A 206 15.15 -11.52 12.48
CA PHE A 206 15.57 -10.15 12.70
C PHE A 206 16.00 -9.46 11.40
N LEU A 207 16.90 -10.10 10.64
CA LEU A 207 17.37 -9.55 9.37
C LEU A 207 16.23 -9.45 8.35
N TYR A 208 15.38 -10.46 8.24
CA TYR A 208 14.22 -10.42 7.35
C TYR A 208 13.32 -9.21 7.66
N LYS A 209 13.02 -8.96 8.94
CA LYS A 209 12.14 -7.84 9.34
C LYS A 209 12.78 -6.46 9.18
N THR A 210 14.10 -6.36 9.27
CA THR A 210 14.82 -5.09 9.26
C THR A 210 15.45 -4.76 7.90
N ARG A 211 15.65 -5.73 6.99
CA ARG A 211 16.37 -5.51 5.72
C ARG A 211 15.78 -4.44 4.81
N LYS A 212 14.47 -4.16 4.92
CA LYS A 212 13.83 -3.04 4.24
C LYS A 212 14.46 -1.67 4.58
N LYS A 213 15.01 -1.53 5.78
CA LYS A 213 15.69 -0.29 6.23
C LYS A 213 17.04 -0.10 5.54
N GLY A 214 17.68 -1.19 5.11
CA GLY A 214 18.94 -1.14 4.37
C GLY A 214 18.85 -0.33 3.08
N PHE A 215 17.71 -0.33 2.39
CA PHE A 215 17.52 0.49 1.19
C PHE A 215 17.63 1.99 1.46
N GLY A 216 17.20 2.45 2.65
CA GLY A 216 17.32 3.84 3.06
C GLY A 216 18.75 4.20 3.46
N GLU A 217 19.32 3.43 4.41
CA GLU A 217 20.67 3.66 4.95
C GLU A 217 21.76 3.59 3.88
N PHE A 218 21.57 2.74 2.85
CA PHE A 218 22.53 2.53 1.77
C PHE A 218 22.04 3.00 0.40
N LYS A 219 21.11 3.97 0.37
CA LYS A 219 20.44 4.42 -0.86
C LYS A 219 21.41 4.70 -2.01
N SER A 220 22.48 5.47 -1.78
CA SER A 220 23.46 5.78 -2.84
C SER A 220 24.14 4.53 -3.40
N LYS A 221 24.59 3.60 -2.54
CA LYS A 221 25.23 2.35 -2.98
C LYS A 221 24.30 1.45 -3.79
N PHE A 222 23.00 1.40 -3.45
CA PHE A 222 22.02 0.71 -4.29
C PHE A 222 21.90 1.34 -5.69
N TRP A 223 21.84 2.67 -5.76
CA TRP A 223 21.74 3.42 -7.02
C TRP A 223 23.03 3.35 -7.87
N GLU A 224 24.18 3.19 -7.23
CA GLU A 224 25.51 3.15 -7.85
C GLU A 224 25.99 1.72 -8.15
N LEU A 225 25.12 0.70 -8.03
CA LEU A 225 25.47 -0.66 -8.46
C LEU A 225 25.97 -0.67 -9.92
N PRO A 226 26.94 -1.52 -10.29
CA PRO A 226 27.36 -1.66 -11.68
C PRO A 226 26.17 -1.90 -12.63
N ALA A 227 26.18 -1.24 -13.79
CA ALA A 227 25.05 -1.23 -14.71
C ALA A 227 24.67 -2.64 -15.23
N ASP A 228 25.65 -3.53 -15.36
CA ASP A 228 25.43 -4.95 -15.69
C ASP A 228 24.67 -5.69 -14.58
N LEU A 229 25.00 -5.44 -13.30
CA LEU A 229 24.26 -6.01 -12.17
C LEU A 229 22.84 -5.43 -12.06
N GLN A 230 22.69 -4.10 -12.25
CA GLN A 230 21.38 -3.47 -12.29
C GLN A 230 20.50 -4.06 -13.40
N ALA A 231 21.07 -4.33 -14.57
CA ALA A 231 20.34 -4.93 -15.68
C ALA A 231 19.88 -6.36 -15.38
N GLU A 232 20.72 -7.21 -14.79
CA GLU A 232 20.33 -8.59 -14.45
C GLU A 232 19.28 -8.65 -13.34
N ILE A 233 19.44 -7.86 -12.26
CA ILE A 233 18.41 -7.73 -11.21
C ILE A 233 17.12 -7.15 -11.80
N GLY A 234 17.24 -6.15 -12.67
CA GLY A 234 16.13 -5.52 -13.38
C GLY A 234 15.32 -6.54 -14.18
N LYS A 235 15.96 -7.46 -14.89
CA LYS A 235 15.27 -8.55 -15.63
C LYS A 235 14.48 -9.48 -14.71
N GLU A 236 15.03 -9.82 -13.54
CA GLU A 236 14.33 -10.67 -12.57
C GLU A 236 13.06 -9.97 -12.06
N LEU A 237 13.16 -8.69 -11.71
CA LEU A 237 12.02 -7.87 -11.28
C LEU A 237 10.99 -7.67 -12.40
N GLU A 238 11.44 -7.34 -13.61
CA GLU A 238 10.60 -7.18 -14.81
C GLU A 238 9.81 -8.46 -15.11
N SER A 239 10.46 -9.63 -15.07
CA SER A 239 9.80 -10.91 -15.28
C SER A 239 8.68 -11.17 -14.27
N LYS A 240 8.90 -10.81 -13.00
CA LYS A 240 7.89 -10.92 -11.96
C LYS A 240 6.73 -9.94 -12.18
N VAL A 241 7.02 -8.68 -12.54
CA VAL A 241 5.98 -7.69 -12.86
C VAL A 241 5.13 -8.17 -14.04
N ALA A 242 5.75 -8.64 -15.12
CA ALA A 242 5.04 -9.16 -16.29
C ALA A 242 4.12 -10.34 -15.92
N PHE A 243 4.63 -11.31 -15.15
CA PHE A 243 3.80 -12.42 -14.65
C PHE A 243 2.61 -11.92 -13.82
N LEU A 244 2.82 -10.95 -12.93
CA LEU A 244 1.74 -10.40 -12.10
C LEU A 244 0.73 -9.62 -12.95
N PHE A 245 1.15 -8.92 -14.00
CA PHE A 245 0.25 -8.19 -14.91
C PHE A 245 -0.66 -9.15 -15.68
N ASP A 246 -0.13 -10.31 -16.09
CA ASP A 246 -0.94 -11.39 -16.66
C ASP A 246 -1.98 -11.88 -15.64
N GLN A 247 -1.55 -12.20 -14.41
CA GLN A 247 -2.47 -12.66 -13.36
C GLN A 247 -3.54 -11.62 -13.03
N LEU A 248 -3.18 -10.33 -12.99
CA LEU A 248 -4.07 -9.23 -12.65
C LEU A 248 -4.95 -8.75 -13.82
N ASN A 249 -4.89 -9.43 -14.96
CA ASN A 249 -5.68 -9.08 -16.15
C ASN A 249 -5.45 -7.62 -16.62
N VAL A 250 -4.20 -7.15 -16.51
CA VAL A 250 -3.80 -5.79 -16.91
C VAL A 250 -3.63 -5.68 -18.43
N ASN A 251 -3.31 -6.79 -19.09
CA ASN A 251 -3.12 -6.81 -20.53
C ASN A 251 -4.38 -6.38 -21.28
N GLU A 252 -4.18 -5.81 -22.47
CA GLU A 252 -5.27 -5.39 -23.38
C GLU A 252 -6.25 -4.35 -22.77
N THR A 253 -5.83 -3.62 -21.73
CA THR A 253 -6.67 -2.59 -21.09
C THR A 253 -6.49 -1.18 -21.66
N ARG A 254 -5.51 -0.96 -22.54
CA ARG A 254 -5.17 0.37 -23.09
C ARG A 254 -6.37 1.10 -23.71
N ASP A 255 -7.15 0.41 -24.54
CA ASP A 255 -8.32 1.01 -25.20
C ASP A 255 -9.39 1.46 -24.19
N ARG A 256 -9.47 0.78 -23.03
CA ARG A 256 -10.37 1.19 -21.94
C ARG A 256 -9.86 2.46 -21.28
N VAL A 257 -8.56 2.54 -20.99
CA VAL A 257 -7.93 3.74 -20.43
C VAL A 257 -8.13 4.93 -21.37
N ASP A 258 -7.81 4.77 -22.66
CA ASP A 258 -7.93 5.82 -23.67
C ASP A 258 -9.38 6.30 -23.86
N ARG A 259 -10.37 5.42 -23.62
CA ARG A 259 -11.80 5.75 -23.67
C ARG A 259 -12.27 6.58 -22.48
N PHE A 260 -11.79 6.29 -21.27
CA PHE A 260 -12.34 6.87 -20.04
C PHE A 260 -11.47 7.98 -19.43
N ILE A 261 -10.19 8.04 -19.78
CA ILE A 261 -9.23 8.96 -19.17
C ILE A 261 -8.73 9.95 -20.22
N GLN A 262 -8.80 11.24 -19.89
CA GLN A 262 -8.14 12.32 -20.62
C GLN A 262 -7.11 12.96 -19.68
N PRO A 263 -5.81 12.64 -19.81
CA PRO A 263 -4.80 13.11 -18.87
C PRO A 263 -4.69 14.64 -18.89
N ALA A 264 -4.92 15.28 -17.74
CA ALA A 264 -4.63 16.69 -17.58
C ALA A 264 -3.11 16.89 -17.44
N LYS A 265 -2.55 17.77 -18.27
CA LYS A 265 -1.12 18.07 -18.23
C LYS A 265 -0.83 19.08 -17.13
N VAL A 266 -0.33 18.60 -15.99
CA VAL A 266 0.16 19.47 -14.91
C VAL A 266 1.65 19.69 -15.10
N GLN A 267 2.05 20.94 -15.38
CA GLN A 267 3.45 21.30 -15.54
C GLN A 267 4.10 21.55 -14.17
N PRO A 268 5.29 20.99 -13.90
CA PRO A 268 6.01 21.30 -12.67
C PRO A 268 6.41 22.78 -12.66
N ALA A 269 6.22 23.44 -11.52
CA ALA A 269 6.63 24.82 -11.31
C ALA A 269 8.07 24.81 -10.78
N LEU A 270 9.04 24.54 -11.66
CA LEU A 270 10.43 24.27 -11.29
C LEU A 270 11.05 25.34 -10.38
N GLU A 271 10.78 26.62 -10.64
CA GLU A 271 11.29 27.73 -9.81
C GLU A 271 10.71 27.69 -8.38
N ALA A 272 9.42 27.37 -8.24
CA ALA A 272 8.77 27.24 -6.95
C ALA A 272 9.25 25.99 -6.19
N GLU A 273 9.50 24.89 -6.91
CA GLU A 273 10.02 23.64 -6.33
C GLU A 273 11.45 23.80 -5.83
N ILE A 274 12.32 24.46 -6.60
CA ILE A 274 13.68 24.79 -6.16
C ILE A 274 13.63 25.67 -4.91
N THR A 275 12.78 26.70 -4.90
CA THR A 275 12.62 27.60 -3.75
C THR A 275 12.14 26.86 -2.51
N ALA A 276 11.22 25.90 -2.64
CA ALA A 276 10.71 25.11 -1.52
C ALA A 276 11.70 24.06 -0.99
N ALA A 277 12.66 23.63 -1.81
CA ALA A 277 13.69 22.65 -1.45
C ALA A 277 14.98 23.29 -0.89
N SER A 278 15.08 24.62 -0.92
CA SER A 278 16.21 25.43 -0.45
C SER A 278 16.01 25.87 0.99
#